data_AF-A0A1F9PGN7-F1
#
_entry.id   AF-A0A1F9PGN7-F1
#
_cell.length_a   1.000
_cell.length_b   1.000
_cell.length_c   1.000
_cell.angle_alpha   90.00
_cell.angle_beta   90.00
_cell.angle_gamma   90.00
#
_symmetry.space_group_name_H-M   'P 1'
#
loop_
_entity.id
_entity.type
_entity.pdbx_description
1 polymer ?
#
loop_
_entity_poly.entity_id
_entity_poly.type
_entity_poly.pdbx_seq_one_letter_code
_entity_poly.pdbx_strand_id
1 'polypeptide(L)' 'MKNDLWVFCISHTIVSEVNEEKSAVSRPWLRKFLGFTYFQMCGQSKIRLHAKSMKRFKDKVQDGFP' A
#
# COMPACT_ATOMS: atom_id res chain seq x y z
N MET A 1 -42.48 -11.37 18.73
CA MET A 1 -42.25 -12.81 18.96
C MET A 1 -41.15 -13.26 18.02
N LYS A 2 -40.23 -14.04 18.57
CA LYS A 2 -38.98 -14.60 18.01
C LYS A 2 -39.07 -15.04 16.55
N ASN A 3 -37.95 -14.92 15.83
CA ASN A 3 -37.20 -16.08 15.35
C ASN A 3 -35.80 -15.65 14.92
N ASP A 4 -34.92 -15.65 15.92
CA ASP A 4 -33.49 -15.89 15.77
C ASP A 4 -33.27 -17.19 14.98
N LEU A 5 -32.31 -17.17 14.04
CA LEU A 5 -31.35 -18.25 13.76
C LEU A 5 -30.75 -18.05 12.37
N TRP A 6 -29.79 -17.13 12.26
CA TRP A 6 -28.62 -17.32 11.40
C TRP A 6 -27.42 -16.67 12.09
N VAL A 7 -27.05 -17.23 13.25
CA VAL A 7 -25.66 -17.19 13.69
C VAL A 7 -24.94 -18.26 12.86
N PHE A 8 -24.33 -17.85 11.75
CA PHE A 8 -23.35 -18.66 11.04
C PHE A 8 -22.00 -17.95 11.12
N CYS A 9 -21.19 -18.40 12.07
CA CYS A 9 -19.74 -18.22 12.19
C CYS A 9 -19.19 -16.84 11.77
N ILE A 10 -19.27 -15.84 12.65
CA ILE A 10 -18.47 -14.61 12.53
C ILE A 10 -17.05 -14.92 12.99
N SER A 11 -16.27 -15.57 12.13
CA SER A 11 -14.80 -15.55 12.25
C SER A 11 -14.29 -14.36 11.44
N HIS A 12 -14.11 -13.22 12.11
CA HIS A 12 -13.12 -12.20 11.77
C HIS A 12 -13.17 -11.58 10.35
N THR A 13 -14.36 -11.32 9.78
CA THR A 13 -14.45 -10.57 8.51
C THR A 13 -14.53 -9.07 8.77
N ILE A 14 -13.44 -8.37 8.51
CA ILE A 14 -13.38 -6.90 8.51
C ILE A 14 -13.98 -6.42 7.18
N VAL A 15 -15.10 -5.71 7.24
CA VAL A 15 -15.70 -5.08 6.05
C VAL A 15 -15.06 -3.70 5.87
N SER A 16 -14.14 -3.59 4.92
CA SER A 16 -13.55 -2.32 4.49
C SER A 16 -13.67 -2.21 2.97
N GLU A 17 -14.07 -1.05 2.46
CA GLU A 17 -14.18 -0.80 1.03
C GLU A 17 -12.79 -0.80 0.38
N VAL A 18 -12.57 -1.74 -0.54
CA VAL A 18 -11.32 -1.83 -1.29
C VAL A 18 -11.32 -0.76 -2.37
N ASN A 19 -10.24 0.03 -2.43
CA ASN A 19 -10.01 0.95 -3.54
C ASN A 19 -9.32 0.22 -4.71
N GLU A 20 -10.06 -0.03 -5.78
CA GLU A 20 -9.58 -0.75 -6.97
C GLU A 20 -8.46 -0.01 -7.73
N GLU A 21 -8.47 1.32 -7.75
CA GLU A 21 -7.39 2.10 -8.39
C GLU A 21 -6.04 1.90 -7.69
N LYS A 22 -6.08 1.71 -6.37
CA LYS A 22 -4.90 1.48 -5.53
C LYS A 22 -4.51 0.01 -5.50
N SER A 23 -5.47 -0.90 -5.55
CA SER A 23 -5.29 -2.35 -5.53
C SER A 23 -5.06 -2.89 -6.94
N ALA A 24 -3.80 -3.02 -7.36
CA ALA A 24 -3.45 -3.55 -8.67
C ALA A 24 -2.41 -4.66 -8.55
N VAL A 25 -2.70 -5.81 -9.18
CA VAL A 25 -1.74 -6.91 -9.33
C VAL A 25 -0.73 -6.51 -10.41
N SER A 26 0.46 -6.09 -9.99
CA SER A 26 1.52 -5.64 -10.89
C SER A 26 2.89 -6.10 -10.40
N ARG A 27 3.88 -6.14 -11.30
CA ARG A 27 5.25 -6.54 -10.93
C ARG A 27 5.79 -5.56 -9.88
N PRO A 28 6.46 -6.04 -8.81
CA PRO A 28 6.83 -5.22 -7.66
C PRO A 28 7.77 -4.05 -7.98
N TRP A 29 8.44 -4.08 -9.14
CA TRP A 29 9.31 -2.99 -9.62
C TRP A 29 8.61 -1.87 -10.40
N LEU A 30 7.36 -2.08 -10.78
CA LEU A 30 6.53 -1.08 -11.44
C LEU A 30 5.69 -0.28 -10.44
N ARG A 31 5.54 -0.78 -9.20
CA ARG A 31 4.70 -0.17 -8.17
C ARG A 31 5.55 0.38 -7.03
N LYS A 32 5.03 1.42 -6.38
CA LYS A 32 5.61 1.98 -5.16
C LYS A 32 4.87 1.45 -3.93
N PHE A 33 5.61 1.10 -2.89
CA PHE A 33 5.06 0.70 -1.60
C PHE A 33 5.70 1.54 -0.51
N LEU A 34 4.88 2.28 0.25
CA LEU A 34 5.31 3.16 1.36
C LEU A 34 6.42 4.18 0.99
N GLY A 35 6.54 4.53 -0.29
CA GLY A 35 7.59 5.44 -0.78
C GLY A 35 8.84 4.76 -1.33
N PHE A 36 8.88 3.44 -1.34
CA PHE A 36 9.94 2.62 -1.93
C PHE A 36 9.48 1.93 -3.20
N THR A 37 10.42 1.42 -3.97
CA THR A 37 10.19 0.60 -5.15
C THR A 37 11.20 -0.55 -5.14
N TYR A 38 10.76 -1.72 -5.59
CA TYR A 38 11.62 -2.89 -5.70
C TYR A 38 12.30 -2.90 -7.07
N PHE A 39 13.46 -3.51 -7.21
CA PHE A 39 14.05 -3.77 -8.50
C PHE A 39 14.92 -5.00 -8.42
N GLN A 40 15.02 -5.73 -9.53
CA GLN A 40 15.94 -6.86 -9.60
C GLN A 40 17.26 -6.36 -10.17
N MET A 41 18.36 -6.67 -9.49
CA MET A 41 19.72 -6.41 -9.95
C MET A 41 20.53 -7.69 -9.79
N CYS A 42 21.00 -8.25 -10.90
CA CYS A 42 21.82 -9.46 -10.92
C CYS A 42 21.23 -10.63 -10.10
N GLY A 43 19.93 -10.91 -10.27
CA GLY A 43 19.24 -11.99 -9.56
C GLY A 43 18.89 -11.69 -8.09
N GLN A 44 19.26 -10.52 -7.57
CA GLN A 44 18.91 -10.09 -6.21
C GLN A 44 17.82 -9.00 -6.23
N SER A 45 16.83 -9.14 -5.37
CA SER A 45 15.80 -8.11 -5.17
C SER A 45 16.33 -7.01 -4.26
N LYS A 46 16.42 -5.78 -4.77
CA LYS A 46 16.87 -4.59 -4.04
C LYS A 46 15.73 -3.59 -3.86
N ILE A 47 15.87 -2.74 -2.85
CA ILE A 47 14.90 -1.69 -2.50
C ILE A 47 15.52 -0.33 -2.85
N ARG A 48 14.78 0.54 -3.53
CA ARG A 48 15.17 1.94 -3.81
C ARG A 48 14.08 2.92 -3.36
N LEU A 49 14.45 4.17 -3.11
CA LEU A 49 13.48 5.23 -2.85
C LEU A 49 12.77 5.63 -4.15
N HIS A 50 11.44 5.73 -4.10
CA HIS A 50 10.65 6.17 -5.25
C HIS A 50 10.77 7.69 -5.43
N ALA A 51 10.87 8.17 -6.67
CA ALA A 51 11.06 9.58 -7.01
C ALA A 51 10.02 10.51 -6.34
N LYS A 52 8.77 10.06 -6.22
CA LYS A 52 7.70 10.83 -5.53
C LYS A 52 8.01 11.10 -4.05
N SER A 53 8.60 10.14 -3.33
CA SER A 53 8.99 10.35 -1.93
C SER A 53 10.19 11.27 -1.82
N MET A 54 11.16 11.14 -2.72
CA MET A 54 12.29 12.07 -2.81
C MET A 54 11.83 13.51 -3.04
N LYS A 55 10.88 13.72 -3.96
CA LYS A 55 10.31 15.04 -4.24
C LYS A 55 9.64 15.63 -3.00
N ARG A 56 8.74 14.88 -2.35
CA ARG A 56 8.09 15.33 -1.10
C ARG A 56 9.07 15.68 0.01
N PHE A 57 10.17 14.93 0.11
CA PHE A 57 11.21 15.22 1.07
C PHE A 57 11.92 16.53 0.74
N LYS A 58 12.29 16.74 -0.52
CA LYS A 58 12.89 18.00 -0.99
C LYS A 58 11.97 19.19 -0.81
N ASP A 59 10.70 19.05 -1.19
CA ASP A 59 9.68 20.10 -1.03
C ASP A 59 9.58 20.51 0.45
N LYS A 60 9.51 19.54 1.38
CA LYS A 60 9.52 19.82 2.84
C LYS A 60 10.79 20.53 3.34
N VAL A 61 11.95 20.20 2.78
CA VAL A 61 13.22 20.86 3.16
C VAL A 61 13.25 22.29 2.62
N GLN A 62 12.70 22.51 1.42
CA GLN A 62 12.68 23.81 0.75
C GLN A 62 11.65 24.77 1.36
N ASP A 63 10.47 24.28 1.73
CA ASP A 63 9.41 25.08 2.35
C ASP A 63 9.75 25.49 3.80
N GLY A 64 10.86 24.99 4.34
CA GLY A 64 11.18 25.08 5.75
C GLY A 64 10.42 24.02 6.53
N PHE A 65 11.12 23.32 7.42
CA PHE A 65 10.43 22.52 8.44
C PHE A 65 9.45 23.47 9.17
N PRO A 66 8.17 23.10 9.35
CA PRO A 66 7.31 23.88 10.25
C PRO A 66 7.93 24.00 11.63
#